data_AF-T1CX72-F1
#
_entry.id   AF-T1CX72-F1
#
_cell.length_a   1.000
_cell.length_b   1.000
_cell.length_c   1.000
_cell.angle_alpha   90.00
_cell.angle_beta   90.00
_cell.angle_gamma   90.00
#
_symmetry.space_group_name_H-M   'P 1'
#
loop_
_entity.id
_entity.type
_entity.pdbx_description
1 polymer ?
#
loop_
_entity_poly.entity_id
_entity_poly.type
_entity_poly.pdbx_seq_one_letter_code
_entity_poly.pdbx_strand_id
1 'polypeptide(L)'
;MKIYVLIAILAQALCAQWVMFSDGVDTYLYNDQSGDVYVRYKKGGKNYEDAFIKMPAGIVPKVESRAKSKRESIADKTTESSKKQNLEAIQKSQELLRQSIDSSSLLE
;
A
#
# COMPACT_ATOMS: atom_id res chain seq x y z
N MET A 1 -15.21 -28.81 -22.60
CA MET A 1 -13.82 -28.65 -22.11
C MET A 1 -13.47 -27.18 -21.85
N LYS A 2 -13.43 -26.30 -22.86
CA LYS A 2 -13.03 -24.89 -22.70
C LYS A 2 -13.88 -24.07 -21.72
N ILE A 3 -15.20 -24.30 -21.67
CA ILE A 3 -16.12 -23.58 -20.78
C ILE A 3 -15.88 -23.92 -19.30
N TYR A 4 -15.57 -25.17 -18.99
CA TYR A 4 -15.29 -25.62 -17.62
C TYR A 4 -13.98 -25.02 -17.09
N VAL A 5 -12.97 -24.86 -17.95
CA VAL A 5 -11.71 -24.18 -17.61
C VAL A 5 -11.96 -22.71 -17.30
N LEU A 6 -12.80 -22.03 -18.09
CA LEU A 6 -13.18 -20.64 -17.86
C LEU A 6 -13.94 -20.45 -16.53
N ILE A 7 -14.87 -21.35 -16.22
CA ILE A 7 -15.60 -21.35 -14.94
C ILE A 7 -14.64 -21.61 -13.77
N ALA A 8 -13.69 -22.54 -13.92
CA ALA A 8 -12.70 -22.83 -12.87
C ALA A 8 -11.75 -21.65 -12.59
N ILE A 9 -11.36 -20.89 -13.63
CA ILE A 9 -10.53 -19.68 -13.46
C ILE A 9 -11.34 -18.58 -12.76
N LEU A 10 -12.60 -18.39 -13.13
CA LEU A 10 -13.45 -17.37 -12.50
C LEU A 10 -13.78 -17.69 -11.04
N ALA A 11 -13.90 -18.99 -10.70
CA ALA A 11 -14.17 -19.44 -9.34
C ALA A 11 -13.03 -19.14 -8.35
N GLN A 12 -11.78 -19.11 -8.80
CA GLN A 12 -10.62 -18.83 -7.94
C GLN A 12 -10.64 -17.38 -7.41
N ALA A 13 -11.18 -16.44 -8.18
CA ALA A 13 -11.28 -15.03 -7.76
C ALA A 13 -12.31 -14.80 -6.64
N LEU A 14 -13.21 -15.77 -6.39
CA LEU A 14 -14.23 -15.67 -5.35
C LEU A 14 -13.74 -16.24 -4.00
N CYS A 15 -12.65 -17.00 -3.99
CA CYS A 15 -12.11 -17.56 -2.76
C CYS A 15 -11.30 -16.49 -2.00
N ALA A 16 -11.72 -16.16 -0.78
CA ALA A 16 -10.93 -15.32 0.12
C ALA A 16 -9.61 -16.01 0.46
N GLN A 17 -8.50 -15.28 0.35
CA GLN A 17 -7.21 -15.79 0.77
C GLN A 17 -7.02 -15.45 2.26
N TRP A 18 -7.01 -16.51 3.07
CA TRP A 18 -6.65 -16.40 4.48
C TRP A 18 -5.14 -16.44 4.62
N VAL A 19 -4.56 -15.37 5.16
CA VAL A 19 -3.11 -15.25 5.36
C VAL A 19 -2.82 -15.28 6.85
N MET A 20 -1.99 -16.22 7.30
CA MET A 20 -1.53 -16.30 8.68
C MET A 20 -0.10 -15.78 8.78
N PHE A 21 0.18 -14.94 9.77
CA PHE A 21 1.53 -14.44 10.05
C PHE A 21 1.78 -14.33 11.55
N SER A 22 3.04 -14.28 11.97
CA SER A 22 3.43 -14.14 13.38
C SER A 22 4.52 -13.07 13.50
N ASP A 23 4.41 -12.24 14.53
CA ASP A 23 5.40 -11.22 14.89
C ASP A 23 6.43 -11.72 15.93
N GLY A 24 6.41 -13.02 16.23
CA GLY A 24 7.25 -13.66 17.24
C GLY A 24 6.60 -13.76 18.63
N VAL A 25 5.60 -12.93 18.94
CA VAL A 25 4.86 -12.97 20.21
C VAL A 25 3.47 -13.56 19.99
N ASP A 26 2.76 -13.01 19.03
CA ASP A 26 1.38 -13.34 18.67
C ASP A 26 1.29 -13.93 17.26
N THR A 27 0.14 -14.54 16.99
CA THR A 27 -0.20 -15.10 15.68
C THR A 27 -1.46 -14.41 15.19
N TYR A 28 -1.41 -13.93 13.95
CA TYR A 28 -2.47 -13.18 13.30
C TYR A 28 -3.02 -13.97 12.14
N LEU A 29 -4.33 -13.88 11.94
CA LEU A 29 -5.03 -14.43 10.81
C LEU A 29 -5.78 -13.29 10.11
N TYR A 30 -5.44 -13.05 8.85
CA TYR A 30 -5.94 -11.96 8.04
C TYR A 30 -6.80 -12.47 6.88
N ASN A 31 -7.92 -11.80 6.64
CA ASN A 31 -8.76 -12.00 5.47
C ASN A 31 -8.54 -10.85 4.47
N ASP A 32 -8.05 -11.18 3.27
CA ASP A 32 -7.74 -10.21 2.23
C ASP A 32 -8.96 -9.55 1.57
N GLN A 33 -10.13 -10.19 1.62
CA GLN A 33 -11.37 -9.65 1.08
C GLN A 33 -12.06 -8.69 2.04
N SER A 34 -12.23 -9.08 3.31
CA SER A 34 -12.92 -8.25 4.30
C SER A 34 -11.99 -7.22 4.96
N GLY A 35 -10.68 -7.46 4.92
CA GLY A 35 -9.71 -6.71 5.73
C GLY A 35 -9.75 -7.09 7.22
N ASP A 36 -10.47 -8.14 7.58
CA ASP A 36 -10.63 -8.57 8.97
C ASP A 36 -9.32 -9.21 9.47
N VAL A 37 -8.93 -8.85 10.69
CA VAL A 37 -7.75 -9.43 11.34
C VAL A 37 -8.18 -10.09 12.66
N TYR A 38 -7.66 -11.28 12.91
CA TYR A 38 -7.87 -12.04 14.13
C TYR A 38 -6.55 -12.29 14.84
N VAL A 39 -6.54 -12.20 16.16
CA VAL A 39 -5.39 -12.49 17.03
C VAL A 39 -5.60 -13.82 17.73
N ARG A 40 -4.57 -14.65 17.79
CA ARG A 40 -4.56 -15.89 18.57
C ARG A 40 -4.52 -15.57 20.06
N TYR A 41 -5.57 -15.95 20.78
CA TYR A 41 -5.63 -15.91 22.23
C TYR A 41 -5.22 -17.26 22.82
N LYS A 42 -4.08 -17.28 23.50
CA LYS A 42 -3.50 -18.48 24.12
C LYS A 42 -4.27 -18.80 25.40
N LYS A 43 -4.91 -19.97 25.48
CA LYS A 43 -5.64 -20.40 26.69
C LYS A 43 -4.78 -21.19 27.68
N GLY A 44 -3.48 -21.34 27.39
CA GLY A 44 -2.52 -22.06 28.25
C GLY A 44 -2.57 -23.59 28.14
N GLY A 45 -3.42 -24.13 27.25
CA GLY A 45 -3.55 -25.55 26.98
C GLY A 45 -2.85 -25.98 25.68
N LYS A 46 -3.46 -26.91 24.93
CA LYS A 46 -2.89 -27.38 23.66
C LYS A 46 -3.16 -26.37 22.53
N ASN A 47 -2.30 -26.34 21.51
CA ASN A 47 -2.39 -25.34 20.41
C ASN A 47 -3.76 -25.27 19.70
N TYR A 48 -4.54 -26.35 19.69
CA TYR A 48 -5.88 -26.38 19.06
C TYR A 48 -6.99 -25.80 19.95
N GLU A 49 -6.71 -25.52 21.22
CA GLU A 49 -7.67 -24.93 22.17
C GLU A 49 -7.65 -23.39 22.12
N ASP A 50 -6.64 -22.84 21.46
CA ASP A 50 -6.50 -21.41 21.26
C ASP A 50 -7.56 -20.89 20.29
N ALA A 51 -8.06 -19.70 20.59
CA ALA A 51 -9.12 -19.08 19.82
C ALA A 51 -8.58 -17.87 19.06
N PHE A 52 -9.03 -17.68 17.82
CA PHE A 52 -8.74 -16.46 17.06
C PHE A 52 -9.84 -15.44 17.34
N ILE A 53 -9.48 -14.34 18.01
CA ILE A 53 -10.39 -13.25 18.38
C ILE A 53 -10.29 -12.15 17.34
N LYS A 54 -11.42 -11.72 16.79
CA LYS A 54 -11.48 -10.62 15.81
C LYS A 54 -11.05 -9.31 16.46
N MET A 55 -10.09 -8.63 15.85
CA MET A 55 -9.68 -7.30 16.28
C MET A 55 -10.74 -6.26 15.89
N PRO A 56 -11.00 -5.25 16.74
CA PRO A 56 -11.88 -4.16 16.38
C PRO A 56 -11.30 -3.41 15.18
N ALA A 57 -12.15 -3.07 14.22
CA ALA A 57 -11.73 -2.24 13.09
C ALA A 57 -11.27 -0.88 13.63
N GLY A 58 -9.97 -0.61 13.52
CA GLY A 58 -9.42 0.70 13.83
C GLY A 58 -9.96 1.77 12.88
N ILE A 59 -9.63 3.03 13.17
CA ILE A 59 -9.92 4.13 12.24
C ILE A 59 -9.00 3.95 11.04
N VAL A 60 -9.56 3.58 9.88
CA VAL A 60 -8.81 3.60 8.62
C VAL A 60 -8.46 5.06 8.36
N PRO A 61 -7.18 5.46 8.45
CA PRO A 61 -6.82 6.82 8.09
C PRO A 61 -7.27 7.03 6.66
N LYS A 62 -7.93 8.16 6.38
CA LYS A 62 -8.35 8.55 5.05
C LYS A 62 -7.08 8.91 4.27
N VAL A 63 -6.30 7.89 3.89
CA VAL A 63 -5.20 8.05 2.96
C VAL A 63 -5.90 8.41 1.66
N GLU A 64 -5.76 9.67 1.26
CA GLU A 64 -6.13 10.09 -0.09
C GLU A 64 -5.47 9.09 -1.03
N SER A 65 -6.29 8.33 -1.74
CA SER A 65 -5.87 7.19 -2.55
C SER A 65 -5.05 7.68 -3.75
N ARG A 66 -3.78 8.02 -3.54
CA ARG A 66 -2.78 8.08 -4.60
C ARG A 66 -2.40 6.67 -5.01
N ALA A 67 -3.32 5.98 -5.68
CA ALA A 67 -3.05 4.95 -6.70
C ALA A 67 -4.35 4.33 -7.22
N LYS A 68 -5.19 5.14 -7.88
CA LYS A 68 -5.82 4.67 -9.12
C LYS A 68 -5.32 5.58 -10.22
N SER A 69 -4.43 5.03 -11.06
CA SER A 69 -4.11 5.60 -12.37
C SER A 69 -5.40 5.62 -13.20
N LYS A 70 -6.23 6.63 -12.98
CA LYS A 70 -7.31 7.01 -13.88
C LYS A 70 -6.81 8.25 -14.61
N ARG A 71 -6.39 8.06 -15.87
CA ARG A 71 -6.25 9.16 -16.82
C ARG A 71 -7.64 9.75 -17.01
N GLU A 72 -7.97 10.78 -16.24
CA GLU A 72 -9.07 11.69 -16.56
C GLU A 72 -8.56 13.11 -16.38
N SER A 73 -8.53 13.81 -17.51
CA SER A 73 -8.25 15.22 -17.64
C SER A 73 -9.20 16.04 -16.78
N ILE A 74 -8.65 16.81 -15.84
CA ILE A 74 -9.35 17.95 -15.26
C ILE A 74 -8.47 19.17 -15.51
N ALA A 75 -8.82 19.89 -16.57
CA ALA A 75 -8.40 21.25 -16.73
C ALA A 75 -9.14 22.13 -15.72
N ASP A 76 -8.35 22.98 -15.08
CA ASP A 76 -8.67 24.28 -14.50
C ASP A 76 -9.54 24.37 -13.25
N LYS A 77 -8.87 24.64 -12.12
CA LYS A 77 -8.87 25.99 -11.50
C LYS A 77 -7.89 26.11 -10.31
N THR A 78 -6.61 25.72 -10.45
CA THR A 78 -5.54 26.11 -9.48
C THR A 78 -4.12 25.96 -10.07
N THR A 79 -3.92 26.31 -11.34
CA THR A 79 -2.75 25.83 -12.11
C THR A 79 -1.55 26.81 -12.13
N GLU A 80 -1.76 28.12 -11.95
CA GLU A 80 -0.70 29.12 -12.13
C GLU A 80 0.35 29.12 -10.99
N SER A 81 -0.08 29.07 -9.73
CA SER A 81 0.83 29.14 -8.57
C SER A 81 1.65 27.85 -8.40
N SER A 82 0.99 26.70 -8.47
CA SER A 82 1.63 25.39 -8.30
C SER A 82 2.60 25.05 -9.43
N LYS A 83 2.35 25.53 -10.66
CA LYS A 83 3.25 25.33 -11.80
C LYS A 83 4.50 26.19 -11.70
N LYS A 84 4.39 27.44 -11.22
CA LYS A 84 5.55 28.29 -10.93
C LYS A 84 6.43 27.69 -9.84
N GLN A 85 5.83 27.22 -8.74
CA GLN A 85 6.57 26.61 -7.64
C GLN A 85 7.28 25.31 -8.06
N ASN A 86 6.67 24.52 -8.94
CA ASN A 86 7.29 23.31 -9.48
C ASN A 86 8.45 23.62 -10.45
N LEU A 87 8.29 24.61 -11.33
CA LEU A 87 9.37 25.05 -12.23
C LEU A 87 10.56 25.64 -11.46
N GLU A 88 10.30 26.40 -10.40
CA GLU A 88 11.34 26.97 -9.54
C GLU A 88 12.10 25.87 -8.77
N ALA A 89 11.40 24.86 -8.26
CA ALA A 89 12.04 23.71 -7.60
C ALA A 89 12.94 22.92 -8.56
N ILE A 90 12.52 22.76 -9.82
CA ILE A 90 13.30 22.08 -10.87
C ILE A 90 14.52 22.91 -11.28
N GLN A 91 14.40 24.24 -11.38
CA GLN A 91 15.54 25.11 -11.67
C GLN A 91 16.57 25.07 -10.54
N LYS A 92 16.08 25.14 -9.30
CA LYS A 92 16.93 25.08 -8.10
C LYS A 92 17.68 23.75 -7.98
N SER A 93 17.06 22.63 -8.32
CA SER A 93 17.74 21.33 -8.30
C SER A 93 18.82 21.21 -9.37
N GLN A 94 18.61 21.79 -10.56
CA GLN A 94 19.62 21.82 -11.62
C GLN A 94 20.81 22.73 -11.27
N GLU A 95 20.56 23.85 -10.60
CA GLU A 95 21.62 24.76 -10.14
C GLU A 95 22.47 24.11 -9.04
N LEU A 96 21.85 23.44 -8.06
CA LEU A 96 22.57 22.70 -7.03
C LEU A 96 23.45 21.58 -7.62
N LEU A 97 22.96 20.89 -8.65
CA LEU A 97 23.75 19.87 -9.35
C LEU A 97 24.95 20.50 -10.07
N ARG A 98 24.77 21.63 -10.76
CA ARG A 98 25.89 22.37 -11.38
C ARG A 98 26.91 22.84 -10.34
N GLN A 99 26.45 23.43 -9.23
CA GLN A 99 27.33 23.85 -8.14
C GLN A 99 28.09 22.67 -7.54
N SER A 100 27.48 21.48 -7.44
CA SER A 100 28.18 20.28 -6.95
C SER A 100 29.26 19.78 -7.92
N ILE A 101 29.05 19.95 -9.22
CA ILE A 101 30.03 19.58 -10.25
C ILE A 101 31.19 20.59 -10.28
N ASP A 102 30.89 21.89 -10.21
CA ASP A 102 31.91 22.95 -10.20
C ASP A 102 32.71 22.97 -8.89
N SER A 103 32.09 22.65 -7.75
CA SER A 103 32.82 22.51 -6.48
C SER A 103 33.67 21.24 -6.42
N SER A 104 33.28 20.19 -7.13
CA SER A 104 34.09 18.97 -7.27
C SER A 104 35.30 19.17 -8.20
N SER A 105 35.23 20.09 -9.17
CA SER A 105 36.34 20.37 -10.09
C SER A 105 37.37 21.38 -9.54
N LEU A 106 37.06 22.06 -8.42
CA LEU A 106 37.99 22.93 -7.68
C LEU A 106 38.82 22.18 -6.62
N LEU A 107 38.58 20.88 -6.45
CA LEU A 107 39.30 20.01 -5.49
C LEU A 107 40.25 19.01 -6.17
N GLU A 108 40.47 19.14 -7.50
CA GLU A 108 41.61 18.58 -8.23
C GLU A 108 42.65 19.67 -8.54
#